data_AF-A0AAE9CXN8-F1
#
_entry.id   AF-A0AAE9CXN8-F1
#
_cell.length_a   1.000
_cell.length_b   1.000
_cell.length_c   1.000
_cell.angle_alpha   90.00
_cell.angle_beta   90.00
_cell.angle_gamma   90.00
#
_symmetry.space_group_name_H-M   'P 1'
#
loop_
_entity.id
_entity.type
_entity.pdbx_description
1 polymer ?
#
loop_
_entity_poly.entity_id
_entity_poly.type
_entity_poly.pdbx_seq_one_letter_code
_entity_poly.pdbx_strand_id
1 'polypeptide(L)'
;MAQYLSTSTTPYQGIGVWIDGKRKSATQEFQFQDPYLKQHSGSEWYLGKIGTGDCVRMMIFRNTGDSRNGKLFTVKCSSTMEEYVPTSAVICGTPAK
;
A
#
# COMPACT_ATOMS: atom_id res chain seq x y z
N MET A 1 -25.78 -8.16 10.12
CA MET A 1 -25.19 -6.93 9.55
C MET A 1 -24.91 -7.21 8.09
N ALA A 2 -25.60 -6.56 7.16
CA ALA A 2 -25.30 -6.70 5.74
C ALA A 2 -24.20 -5.68 5.39
N GLN A 3 -23.03 -6.18 4.99
CA GLN A 3 -22.00 -5.34 4.36
C GLN A 3 -22.51 -4.95 2.98
N TYR A 4 -22.73 -3.65 2.76
CA TYR A 4 -23.05 -3.13 1.44
C TYR A 4 -21.79 -3.18 0.57
N LEU A 5 -21.72 -4.14 -0.34
CA LEU A 5 -20.81 -4.09 -1.49
C LEU A 5 -21.21 -2.88 -2.33
N SER A 6 -20.28 -1.95 -2.53
CA SER A 6 -20.45 -0.77 -3.38
C SER A 6 -20.93 -1.19 -4.78
N THR A 7 -22.07 -0.65 -5.23
CA THR A 7 -22.64 -0.85 -6.57
C THR A 7 -22.01 0.07 -7.62
N SER A 8 -20.77 0.52 -7.41
CA SER A 8 -20.06 1.36 -8.37
C SER A 8 -19.96 0.67 -9.73
N THR A 9 -20.60 1.26 -10.75
CA THR A 9 -20.53 0.83 -12.15
C THR A 9 -19.25 1.29 -12.85
N THR A 10 -18.48 2.17 -12.22
CA THR A 10 -17.13 2.53 -12.70
C THR A 10 -16.23 1.32 -12.53
N PRO A 11 -15.65 0.77 -13.62
CA PRO A 11 -14.75 -0.36 -13.53
C PRO A 11 -13.63 -0.03 -12.56
N TYR A 12 -13.41 -0.94 -11.62
CA TYR A 12 -12.36 -0.84 -10.64
C TYR A 12 -11.00 -0.62 -11.32
N GLN A 13 -10.33 0.51 -11.01
CA GLN A 13 -9.11 0.93 -11.71
C GLN A 13 -7.84 0.28 -11.14
N GLY A 14 -7.88 -0.20 -9.89
CA GLY A 14 -6.73 -0.78 -9.20
C GLY A 14 -6.95 -0.90 -7.70
N ILE A 15 -6.21 -1.77 -6.99
CA ILE A 15 -6.20 -1.98 -5.53
C ILE A 15 -5.01 -1.28 -4.86
N GLY A 16 -5.23 -0.79 -3.65
CA GLY A 16 -4.15 -0.30 -2.81
C GLY A 16 -3.92 -1.31 -1.71
N VAL A 17 -2.78 -1.99 -1.75
CA VAL A 17 -2.43 -3.05 -0.82
C VAL A 17 -1.67 -2.48 0.37
N TRP A 18 -2.17 -2.68 1.58
CA TRP A 18 -1.43 -2.38 2.79
C TRP A 18 -0.26 -3.36 2.94
N ILE A 19 0.92 -2.80 3.20
CA ILE A 19 2.12 -3.54 3.56
C ILE A 19 2.29 -3.36 5.06
N ASP A 20 2.62 -4.45 5.76
CA ASP A 20 2.82 -4.45 7.21
C ASP A 20 4.08 -3.66 7.60
N GLY A 21 3.99 -2.34 7.61
CA GLY A 21 5.10 -1.47 7.94
C GLY A 21 4.62 -0.17 8.55
N LYS A 22 5.07 0.12 9.77
CA LYS A 22 4.82 1.38 10.46
C LYS A 22 6.13 2.15 10.62
N ARG A 23 6.12 3.44 10.29
CA ARG A 23 7.28 4.33 10.42
C ARG A 23 7.75 4.36 11.87
N LYS A 24 9.06 4.19 12.08
CA LYS A 24 9.70 4.52 13.35
C LYS A 24 9.75 6.04 13.47
N SER A 25 9.17 6.58 14.54
CA SER A 25 9.02 8.03 14.76
C SER A 25 10.28 8.82 14.38
N ALA A 26 10.10 9.91 13.63
CA ALA A 26 11.15 10.83 13.15
C ALA A 26 12.22 10.26 12.19
N THR A 27 12.12 9.02 11.71
CA THR A 27 13.05 8.46 10.71
C THR A 27 12.36 8.12 9.37
N GLN A 28 13.16 7.78 8.35
CA GLN A 28 12.68 7.18 7.10
C GLN A 28 12.62 5.64 7.14
N GLU A 29 12.77 5.06 8.33
CA GLU A 29 12.74 3.62 8.53
C GLU A 29 11.34 3.13 8.89
N PHE A 30 11.01 1.92 8.42
CA PHE A 30 9.79 1.22 8.77
C PHE A 30 10.09 0.03 9.66
N GLN A 31 9.24 -0.18 10.65
CA GLN A 31 9.18 -1.38 11.46
C GLN A 31 8.05 -2.26 10.94
N PHE A 32 8.40 -3.51 10.64
CA PHE A 32 7.50 -4.56 10.16
C PHE A 32 7.22 -5.52 11.32
N GLN A 33 5.99 -6.00 11.45
CA GLN A 33 5.66 -7.06 12.41
C GLN A 33 6.00 -8.43 11.85
N ASP A 34 5.88 -8.60 10.54
CA ASP A 34 6.34 -9.75 9.78
C ASP A 34 7.89 -9.80 9.81
N PRO A 35 8.50 -10.83 10.43
CA PRO A 35 9.95 -10.93 10.54
C PRO A 35 10.66 -11.16 9.19
N TYR A 36 9.90 -11.55 8.16
CA TYR A 36 10.39 -11.76 6.80
C TYR A 36 10.33 -10.49 5.95
N LEU A 37 9.52 -9.49 6.34
CA LEU A 37 9.52 -8.20 5.69
C LEU A 37 10.65 -7.33 6.27
N LYS A 38 11.53 -6.89 5.39
CA LYS A 38 12.59 -5.94 5.70
C LYS A 38 12.59 -4.83 4.65
N GLN A 39 13.10 -3.66 5.02
CA GLN A 39 13.31 -2.60 4.05
C GLN A 39 14.47 -3.01 3.13
N HIS A 40 14.17 -3.37 1.89
CA HIS A 40 15.15 -3.76 0.89
C HIS A 40 15.51 -2.58 -0.03
N SER A 41 16.75 -2.57 -0.53
CA SER A 41 17.21 -1.58 -1.51
C SER A 41 16.47 -1.66 -2.85
N GLY A 42 15.81 -2.78 -3.15
CA GLY A 42 15.00 -2.97 -4.35
C GLY A 42 13.58 -2.39 -4.28
N SER A 43 13.19 -1.80 -3.14
CA SER A 43 11.87 -1.20 -3.00
C SER A 43 11.75 0.09 -3.81
N GLU A 44 10.79 0.12 -4.74
CA GLU A 44 10.57 1.29 -5.59
C GLU A 44 9.46 2.19 -5.04
N TRP A 45 9.85 3.38 -4.61
CA TRP A 45 8.91 4.40 -4.15
C TRP A 45 8.36 5.19 -5.32
N TYR A 46 7.07 5.54 -5.25
CA TYR A 46 6.50 6.46 -6.22
C TYR A 46 7.17 7.84 -6.12
N LEU A 47 7.50 8.42 -7.28
CA LEU A 47 8.32 9.63 -7.39
C LEU A 47 9.72 9.50 -6.75
N GLY A 48 10.19 8.28 -6.51
CA GLY A 48 11.52 8.00 -5.95
C GLY A 48 11.73 8.49 -4.51
N LYS A 49 10.66 8.82 -3.77
CA LYS A 49 10.77 9.42 -2.44
C LYS A 49 9.84 8.79 -1.42
N ILE A 50 10.32 8.71 -0.19
CA ILE A 50 9.52 8.33 0.98
C ILE A 50 8.72 9.56 1.41
N GLY A 51 7.39 9.52 1.28
CA GLY A 51 6.51 10.62 1.72
C GLY A 51 6.43 10.73 3.25
N THR A 52 5.53 11.56 3.77
CA THR A 52 5.38 11.86 5.21
C THR A 52 4.43 10.92 5.97
N GLY A 53 3.80 9.95 5.31
CA GLY A 53 2.88 9.01 5.95
C GLY A 53 3.59 8.02 6.90
N ASP A 54 2.81 7.48 7.84
CA ASP A 54 3.27 6.56 8.88
C ASP A 54 3.14 5.09 8.50
N CYS A 55 2.37 4.76 7.47
CA CYS A 55 2.16 3.40 6.99
C CYS A 55 2.49 3.26 5.51
N VAL A 56 2.80 2.04 5.05
CA VAL A 56 3.16 1.74 3.67
C VAL A 56 1.99 1.12 2.91
N ARG A 57 1.76 1.58 1.69
CA ARG A 57 0.77 1.00 0.77
C ARG A 57 1.38 0.87 -0.63
N MET A 58 1.04 -0.19 -1.35
CA MET A 58 1.42 -0.42 -2.74
C MET A 58 0.18 -0.28 -3.63
N MET A 59 0.26 0.43 -4.75
CA MET A 59 -0.87 0.49 -5.68
C MET A 59 -0.70 -0.51 -6.81
N ILE A 60 -1.73 -1.29 -7.09
CA ILE A 60 -1.79 -2.25 -8.20
C ILE A 60 -2.95 -1.86 -9.09
N PHE A 61 -2.65 -1.29 -10.26
CA PHE A 61 -3.65 -0.87 -11.24
C PHE A 61 -3.96 -1.97 -12.24
N ARG A 62 -5.20 -2.01 -12.71
CA ARG A 62 -5.61 -2.86 -13.84
C ARG A 62 -4.89 -2.43 -15.12
N ASN A 63 -4.73 -1.12 -15.31
CA ASN A 63 -3.87 -0.56 -16.35
C ASN A 63 -2.44 -0.41 -15.80
N THR A 64 -1.55 -1.30 -16.22
CA THR A 64 -0.15 -1.29 -15.76
C THR A 64 0.68 -0.15 -16.35
N GLY A 65 0.12 0.65 -17.27
CA GLY A 65 0.75 1.87 -17.79
C GLY A 65 0.73 3.05 -16.81
N ASP A 66 0.00 2.95 -15.70
CA ASP A 66 0.07 3.94 -14.62
C ASP A 66 1.42 3.85 -13.90
N SER A 67 2.12 4.97 -13.79
CA SER A 67 3.45 5.04 -13.16
C SER A 67 3.46 4.71 -11.66
N ARG A 68 2.27 4.68 -11.02
CA ARG A 68 2.08 4.28 -9.63
C ARG A 68 1.98 2.77 -9.45
N ASN A 69 1.76 2.01 -10.52
CA ASN A 69 1.57 0.56 -10.46
C ASN A 69 2.82 -0.16 -9.93
N GLY A 70 2.65 -0.98 -8.89
CA GLY A 70 3.72 -1.71 -8.21
C GLY A 70 4.61 -0.86 -7.31
N LYS A 71 4.39 0.46 -7.22
CA LYS A 71 5.22 1.37 -6.43
C LYS A 71 4.68 1.52 -5.00
N LEU A 72 5.59 1.81 -4.08
CA LEU A 72 5.29 2.07 -2.68
C LEU A 72 4.96 3.54 -2.42
N PHE A 73 4.06 3.76 -1.47
CA PHE A 73 3.60 5.04 -1.00
C PHE A 73 3.55 5.04 0.53
N THR A 74 3.67 6.22 1.11
CA THR A 74 3.38 6.41 2.52
C THR A 74 2.04 7.09 2.70
N VAL A 75 1.25 6.60 3.65
CA VAL A 75 -0.08 7.12 3.96
C VAL A 75 -0.22 7.25 5.48
N LYS A 76 -1.12 8.10 5.96
CA LYS A 76 -1.52 8.05 7.37
C LYS A 76 -2.22 6.72 7.61
N CYS A 77 -1.84 5.99 8.65
CA CYS A 77 -2.41 4.67 8.96
C CYS A 77 -3.93 4.72 9.16
N SER A 78 -4.47 5.85 9.62
CA SER A 78 -5.91 6.07 9.78
C SER A 78 -6.63 6.57 8.52
N SER A 79 -5.90 6.81 7.43
CA SER A 79 -6.49 7.35 6.20
C SER A 79 -7.35 6.31 5.53
N THR A 80 -8.65 6.58 5.49
CA THR A 80 -9.58 5.95 4.53
C THR A 80 -9.69 6.76 3.25
N MET A 81 -9.22 8.02 3.24
CA MET A 81 -9.15 8.86 2.05
C MET A 81 -8.05 8.32 1.13
N GLU A 82 -8.53 7.59 0.14
CA GLU A 82 -7.83 7.16 -1.05
C GLU A 82 -7.90 8.32 -2.04
N GLU A 83 -6.78 8.94 -2.40
CA GLU A 83 -6.90 9.91 -3.48
C GLU A 83 -7.28 9.24 -4.81
N TYR A 84 -7.09 7.92 -5.03
CA TYR A 84 -7.47 7.29 -6.32
C TYR A 84 -7.84 5.79 -6.33
N VAL A 85 -7.99 5.09 -5.20
CA VAL A 85 -8.18 3.62 -5.21
C VAL A 85 -9.11 3.12 -4.10
N PRO A 86 -10.42 2.88 -4.37
CA PRO A 86 -11.49 2.60 -3.39
C PRO A 86 -11.45 1.25 -2.66
N THR A 87 -10.41 0.43 -2.86
CA THR A 87 -10.32 -0.84 -2.13
C THR A 87 -8.92 -1.05 -1.59
N SER A 88 -8.90 -1.26 -0.29
CA SER A 88 -7.74 -1.64 0.47
C SER A 88 -7.73 -3.15 0.66
N ALA A 89 -6.68 -3.83 0.19
CA ALA A 89 -6.42 -5.22 0.53
C ALA A 89 -5.24 -5.29 1.49
N VAL A 90 -5.19 -6.34 2.31
CA VAL A 90 -3.99 -6.69 3.08
C VAL A 90 -3.44 -7.96 2.45
N ILE A 91 -2.16 -7.96 2.07
CA ILE A 91 -1.47 -9.18 1.62
C ILE A 91 -0.64 -9.69 2.78
N CYS A 92 -0.94 -10.92 3.20
CA CYS A 92 -0.12 -11.66 4.15
C CYS A 92 0.78 -12.63 3.37
N GLY A 93 2.08 -12.61 3.63
CA GLY A 93 3.04 -13.56 3.07
C GLY A 93 3.27 -14.74 3.99
N THR A 94 3.70 -15.87 3.43
CA THR A 94 4.35 -16.95 4.17
C THR A 94 5.59 -17.34 3.36
N PRO A 95 6.73 -17.65 4.00
CA PRO A 95 7.90 -18.10 3.28
C PRO A 95 7.58 -19.28 2.36
N ALA A 96 8.05 -19.22 1.11
CA ALA A 96 8.05 -20.39 0.24
C ALA A 96 8.95 -21.46 0.87
N LYS A 97 8.47 -22.70 0.88
CA LYS A 97 9.20 -23.87 1.40
C LYS A 97 10.25 -24.35 0.42
#